data_AF-A0A392M9H9-F1
#
_entry.id   AF-A0A392M9H9-F1
#
_cell.length_a   1.000
_cell.length_b   1.000
_cell.length_c   1.000
_cell.angle_alpha   90.00
_cell.angle_beta   90.00
_cell.angle_gamma   90.00
#
_symmetry.space_group_name_H-M   'P 1'
#
loop_
_entity.id
_entity.type
_entity.pdbx_description
1 polymer ?
#
loop_
_entity_poly.entity_id
_entity_poly.type
_entity_poly.pdbx_seq_one_letter_code
_entity_poly.pdbx_strand_id
1 'polypeptide(L)'
;MDPTSNLARIYRFLEKKEVKKTTTEKSDSESVPAPVNLTAEEKAKLKKEEERIRKIVANLIKKQKKQQAMGIVRGRDQAKPWGQEAQVKVGSRLIQLLIETAYLQPPANQFGDGGPPDIYPAFKHTLKTLSADGPNGRRRYGVIECDPMIQKGLEKTARHMVIPYMPMLVPPNSWTGYDKGAYLFLPSYVMRIHGAKQQRDAVKRAPKNQLDPVFEALNTLGATKWRVNKSVLSVIDQIWANGGRLADLVDRDDLPLPEEPDTEDEAEIRKWKWKVKNVKKENNERHSQRCDIELKLA
;
A
#
# COMPACT_ATOMS: atom_id res chain seq x y z
N MET A 1 -12.02 -25.80 6.18
CA MET A 1 -10.93 -25.29 7.04
C MET A 1 -10.05 -26.48 7.37
N ASP A 2 -8.77 -26.42 7.05
CA ASP A 2 -7.89 -27.59 7.25
C ASP A 2 -7.67 -27.85 8.75
N PRO A 3 -8.09 -29.01 9.30
CA PRO A 3 -7.98 -29.32 10.73
C PRO A 3 -6.52 -29.37 11.21
N THR A 4 -5.61 -29.78 10.33
CA THR A 4 -4.17 -29.92 10.51
C THR A 4 -3.47 -28.58 10.74
N SER A 5 -3.79 -27.55 9.94
CA SER A 5 -3.23 -26.19 10.10
C SER A 5 -3.62 -25.53 11.43
N ASN A 6 -4.84 -25.77 11.92
CA ASN A 6 -5.31 -25.22 13.19
C ASN A 6 -4.61 -25.90 14.38
N LEU A 7 -4.37 -27.21 14.31
CA LEU A 7 -3.61 -27.93 15.34
C LEU A 7 -2.16 -27.45 15.38
N ALA A 8 -1.50 -27.30 14.23
CA ALA A 8 -0.13 -26.78 14.15
C ALA A 8 0.01 -25.39 14.81
N ARG A 9 -0.98 -24.51 14.67
CA ARG A 9 -0.99 -23.19 15.34
C ARG A 9 -1.10 -23.28 16.86
N ILE A 10 -1.92 -24.19 17.36
CA ILE A 10 -2.05 -24.45 18.81
C ILE A 10 -0.73 -25.01 19.35
N TYR A 11 -0.13 -25.98 18.66
CA TYR A 11 1.14 -26.57 19.08
C TYR A 11 2.28 -25.53 19.08
N ARG A 12 2.42 -24.70 18.03
CA ARG A 12 3.37 -23.58 18.03
C ARG A 12 3.17 -22.60 19.19
N PHE A 13 1.91 -22.31 19.55
CA PHE A 13 1.60 -21.43 20.69
C PHE A 13 2.06 -22.03 22.02
N LEU A 14 1.98 -23.35 22.17
CA LEU A 14 2.44 -24.09 23.35
C LEU A 14 3.98 -24.27 23.36
N GLU A 15 4.61 -24.49 22.21
CA GLU A 15 6.06 -24.69 22.01
C GLU A 15 6.90 -23.44 22.26
N LYS A 16 6.32 -22.23 22.23
CA LYS A 16 6.98 -20.98 22.70
C LYS A 16 7.48 -21.04 24.16
N LYS A 17 7.25 -22.15 24.88
CA LYS A 17 7.80 -22.47 26.21
C LYS A 17 9.18 -23.13 26.13
N GLU A 18 9.42 -23.98 25.13
CA GLU A 18 10.65 -24.77 24.99
C GLU A 18 11.81 -23.86 24.55
N VAL A 19 11.60 -23.04 23.51
CA VAL A 19 12.64 -22.13 22.99
C VAL A 19 13.11 -21.12 24.04
N LYS A 20 12.22 -20.65 24.92
CA LYS A 20 12.57 -19.72 26.02
C LYS A 20 13.26 -20.40 27.22
N LYS A 21 13.20 -21.73 27.34
CA LYS A 21 13.91 -22.48 28.39
C LYS A 21 15.29 -22.94 27.94
N THR A 22 15.48 -23.20 26.65
CA THR A 22 16.78 -23.65 26.09
C THR A 22 17.73 -22.51 25.73
N THR A 23 17.26 -21.28 25.51
CA THR A 23 18.14 -20.10 25.26
C THR A 23 18.65 -19.43 26.53
N THR A 24 19.22 -20.23 27.43
CA THR A 24 20.11 -19.72 28.49
C THR A 24 21.55 -20.14 28.22
N GLU A 25 21.97 -20.23 26.96
CA GLU A 25 23.38 -20.29 26.56
C GLU A 25 23.51 -19.96 25.05
N LYS A 26 24.16 -18.81 24.79
CA LYS A 26 24.77 -18.22 23.57
C LYS A 26 24.21 -18.47 22.13
N SER A 27 24.11 -17.31 21.45
CA SER A 27 24.20 -16.94 20.02
C SER A 27 23.03 -17.12 19.05
N ASP A 28 22.47 -15.95 18.69
CA ASP A 28 22.15 -15.40 17.36
C ASP A 28 21.26 -16.17 16.37
N SER A 29 19.94 -15.89 16.45
CA SER A 29 19.13 -15.60 15.25
C SER A 29 17.79 -14.95 15.62
N GLU A 30 17.58 -13.73 15.10
CA GLU A 30 16.32 -12.98 14.92
C GLU A 30 15.21 -13.10 15.99
N SER A 31 15.40 -12.41 17.12
CA SER A 31 14.27 -11.88 17.88
C SER A 31 13.95 -10.46 17.43
N VAL A 32 12.89 -10.29 16.64
CA VAL A 32 12.31 -8.98 16.33
C VAL A 32 11.93 -8.24 17.63
N PRO A 33 12.17 -6.92 17.75
CA PRO A 33 12.20 -6.24 19.05
C PRO A 33 10.81 -6.16 19.68
N ALA A 34 10.75 -6.43 20.98
CA ALA A 34 9.59 -6.12 21.81
C ALA A 34 9.29 -4.60 21.79
N PRO A 35 8.02 -4.17 21.85
CA PRO A 35 7.68 -2.75 21.93
C PRO A 35 8.33 -2.14 23.18
N VAL A 36 9.10 -1.08 22.96
CA VAL A 36 9.92 -0.40 23.97
C VAL A 36 9.02 0.52 24.82
N ASN A 37 9.29 0.54 26.14
CA ASN A 37 8.62 1.23 27.25
C ASN A 37 7.51 0.49 28.00
N LEU A 38 7.81 -0.70 28.52
CA LEU A 38 7.08 -1.33 29.62
C LEU A 38 8.03 -1.52 30.80
N THR A 39 7.61 -1.12 32.00
CA THR A 39 8.35 -1.30 33.25
C THR A 39 8.62 -2.79 33.52
N ALA A 40 9.64 -3.11 34.32
CA ALA A 40 9.98 -4.50 34.65
C ALA A 40 8.80 -5.26 35.26
N GLU A 41 7.95 -4.55 36.02
CA GLU A 41 6.73 -5.08 36.62
C GLU A 41 5.64 -5.42 35.59
N GLU A 42 5.43 -4.57 34.58
CA GLU A 42 4.47 -4.83 33.50
C GLU A 42 4.91 -6.02 32.64
N LYS A 43 6.21 -6.16 32.37
CA LYS A 43 6.76 -7.34 31.69
C LYS A 43 6.55 -8.63 32.49
N ALA A 44 6.69 -8.57 33.82
CA ALA A 44 6.43 -9.71 34.71
C ALA A 44 4.93 -10.08 34.73
N LYS A 45 4.04 -9.08 34.77
CA LYS A 45 2.57 -9.28 34.70
C LYS A 45 2.16 -9.92 33.38
N LEU A 46 2.70 -9.45 32.25
CA LEU A 46 2.45 -10.03 30.92
C LEU A 46 2.93 -11.47 30.81
N LYS A 47 4.12 -11.80 31.34
CA LYS A 47 4.62 -13.19 31.40
C LYS A 47 3.69 -14.10 32.22
N LYS A 48 3.27 -13.67 33.41
CA LYS A 48 2.38 -14.44 34.30
C LYS A 48 1.02 -14.69 33.65
N GLU A 49 0.50 -13.69 32.94
CA GLU A 49 -0.76 -13.78 32.19
C GLU A 49 -0.66 -14.68 30.94
N GLU A 50 0.48 -14.66 30.23
CA GLU A 50 0.77 -15.61 29.16
C GLU A 50 0.80 -17.06 29.67
N GLU A 51 1.45 -17.30 30.81
CA GLU A 51 1.53 -18.63 31.42
C GLU A 51 0.16 -19.16 31.87
N ARG A 52 -0.65 -18.30 32.47
CA ARG A 52 -2.02 -18.65 32.89
C ARG A 52 -2.86 -19.11 31.70
N ILE A 53 -2.72 -18.42 30.57
CA ILE A 53 -3.49 -18.74 29.37
C ILE A 53 -2.97 -19.94 28.61
N ARG A 54 -1.66 -20.18 28.60
CA ARG A 54 -1.12 -21.46 28.11
C ARG A 54 -1.66 -22.63 28.91
N LYS A 55 -1.78 -22.51 30.25
CA LYS A 55 -2.41 -23.54 31.10
C LYS A 55 -3.89 -23.73 30.75
N ILE A 56 -4.64 -22.66 30.49
CA ILE A 56 -6.05 -22.72 30.06
C ILE A 56 -6.17 -23.42 28.70
N VAL A 57 -5.36 -23.03 27.72
CA VAL A 57 -5.34 -23.64 26.38
C VAL A 57 -4.97 -25.12 26.45
N ALA A 58 -3.95 -25.49 27.24
CA ALA A 58 -3.58 -26.89 27.47
C ALA A 58 -4.71 -27.71 28.12
N ASN A 59 -5.40 -27.14 29.11
CA ASN A 59 -6.56 -27.77 29.75
C ASN A 59 -7.74 -27.94 28.79
N LEU A 60 -7.98 -26.97 27.90
CA LEU A 60 -9.03 -27.05 26.89
C LEU A 60 -8.72 -28.11 25.82
N ILE A 61 -7.45 -28.28 25.45
CA ILE A 61 -7.01 -29.35 24.54
C ILE A 61 -7.19 -30.72 25.19
N LYS A 62 -6.79 -30.88 26.46
CA LYS A 62 -7.02 -32.12 27.24
C LYS A 62 -8.50 -32.48 27.32
N LYS A 63 -9.39 -31.48 27.45
CA LYS A 63 -10.85 -31.65 27.45
C LYS A 63 -11.47 -31.77 26.05
N GLN A 64 -10.67 -31.95 24.99
CA GLN A 64 -11.10 -32.01 23.59
C GLN A 64 -11.89 -30.78 23.08
N LYS A 65 -11.90 -29.66 23.81
CA LYS A 65 -12.59 -28.41 23.42
C LYS A 65 -11.75 -27.57 22.45
N LYS A 66 -11.38 -28.15 21.31
CA LYS A 66 -10.44 -27.58 20.32
C LYS A 66 -10.89 -26.21 19.80
N GLN A 67 -12.19 -25.99 19.58
CA GLN A 67 -12.69 -24.70 19.09
C GLN A 67 -12.52 -23.55 20.11
N GLN A 68 -12.73 -23.83 21.40
CA GLN A 68 -12.54 -22.84 22.46
C GLN A 68 -11.06 -22.49 22.64
N ALA A 69 -10.18 -23.49 22.59
CA ALA A 69 -8.73 -23.29 22.59
C ALA A 69 -8.28 -22.42 21.38
N MET A 70 -8.81 -22.69 20.19
CA MET A 70 -8.55 -21.88 18.99
C MET A 70 -9.01 -20.42 19.13
N GLY A 71 -10.16 -20.17 19.76
CA GLY A 71 -10.65 -18.81 20.00
C GLY A 71 -9.65 -17.97 20.82
N ILE A 72 -9.06 -18.58 21.85
CA ILE A 72 -8.07 -17.93 22.72
C ILE A 72 -6.75 -17.70 21.98
N VAL A 73 -6.26 -18.70 21.23
CA VAL A 73 -5.01 -18.60 20.47
C VAL A 73 -5.11 -17.55 19.36
N ARG A 74 -6.24 -17.50 18.62
CA ARG A 74 -6.49 -16.49 17.58
C ARG A 74 -6.54 -15.06 18.14
N GLY A 75 -7.03 -14.89 19.36
CA GLY A 75 -7.09 -13.57 20.01
C GLY A 75 -5.72 -12.99 20.39
N ARG A 76 -4.67 -13.83 20.47
CA ARG A 76 -3.32 -13.46 20.93
C ARG A 76 -2.22 -13.70 19.90
N ASP A 77 -2.57 -14.08 18.68
CA ASP A 77 -1.60 -14.22 17.61
C ASP A 77 -0.91 -12.87 17.39
N GLN A 78 0.42 -12.84 17.46
CA GLN A 78 1.27 -11.67 17.17
C GLN A 78 1.08 -11.16 15.72
N ALA A 79 0.39 -11.94 14.89
CA ALA A 79 -0.03 -11.61 13.54
C ALA A 79 -1.35 -10.81 13.48
N LYS A 80 -1.86 -10.28 14.60
CA LYS A 80 -3.02 -9.38 14.55
C LYS A 80 -2.62 -8.12 13.77
N PRO A 81 -3.34 -7.76 12.69
CA PRO A 81 -3.06 -6.53 11.96
C PRO A 81 -3.11 -5.33 12.90
N TRP A 82 -2.20 -4.38 12.71
CA TRP A 82 -2.21 -3.13 13.46
C TRP A 82 -3.58 -2.45 13.35
N GLY A 83 -4.03 -1.86 14.46
CA GLY A 83 -5.20 -0.99 14.45
C GLY A 83 -4.95 0.25 13.59
N GLN A 84 -6.03 0.89 13.14
CA GLN A 84 -5.94 2.10 12.31
C GLN A 84 -5.11 3.20 12.99
N GLU A 85 -5.24 3.37 14.30
CA GLU A 85 -4.47 4.37 15.06
C GLU A 85 -2.96 4.09 15.02
N ALA A 86 -2.53 2.84 15.23
CA ALA A 86 -1.13 2.46 15.18
C ALA A 86 -0.56 2.63 13.77
N GLN A 87 -1.32 2.23 12.73
CA GLN A 87 -0.92 2.44 11.34
C GLN A 87 -0.73 3.93 11.02
N VAL A 88 -1.66 4.78 11.46
CA VAL A 88 -1.56 6.23 11.24
C VAL A 88 -0.35 6.82 11.97
N LYS A 89 -0.14 6.49 13.24
CA LYS A 89 0.99 7.00 14.05
C LYS A 89 2.35 6.57 13.50
N VAL A 90 2.48 5.29 13.11
CA VAL A 90 3.73 4.79 12.52
C VAL A 90 3.94 5.40 11.13
N GLY A 91 2.90 5.40 10.29
CA GLY A 91 2.97 6.00 8.96
C GLY A 91 3.33 7.49 8.99
N SER A 92 2.73 8.27 9.89
CA SER A 92 3.05 9.69 10.05
C SER A 92 4.48 9.91 10.50
N ARG A 93 5.00 9.07 11.42
CA ARG A 93 6.39 9.19 11.87
C ARG A 93 7.38 8.84 10.76
N LEU A 94 7.11 7.80 9.97
CA LEU A 94 7.96 7.43 8.83
C LEU A 94 7.98 8.52 7.76
N ILE A 95 6.82 9.11 7.45
CA ILE A 95 6.73 10.24 6.52
C ILE A 95 7.47 11.46 7.08
N GLN A 96 7.33 11.75 8.37
CA GLN A 96 8.06 12.84 9.01
C GLN A 96 9.58 12.64 8.89
N LEU A 97 10.07 11.43 9.16
CA LEU A 97 11.49 11.10 8.99
C LEU A 97 11.94 11.25 7.54
N LEU A 98 11.11 10.86 6.57
CA LEU A 98 11.40 11.08 5.15
C LEU A 98 11.54 12.58 4.82
N ILE A 99 10.62 13.42 5.32
CA ILE A 99 10.67 14.88 5.12
C ILE A 99 11.91 15.50 5.78
N GLU A 100 12.28 15.02 6.97
CA GLU A 100 13.44 15.53 7.74
C GLU A 100 14.79 15.09 7.18
N THR A 101 14.85 14.05 6.34
CA THR A 101 16.12 13.46 5.86
C THR A 101 16.33 13.59 4.36
N ALA A 102 15.27 13.73 3.57
CA ALA A 102 15.37 13.84 2.13
C ALA A 102 15.66 15.29 1.72
N TYR A 103 16.89 15.52 1.27
CA TYR A 103 17.33 16.81 0.73
C TYR A 103 17.83 16.66 -0.70
N LEU A 104 17.65 17.72 -1.49
CA LEU A 104 18.16 17.83 -2.85
C LEU A 104 19.31 18.82 -2.89
N GLN A 105 20.26 18.52 -3.76
CA GLN A 105 21.31 19.44 -4.17
C GLN A 105 21.00 19.90 -5.59
N PRO A 106 20.75 21.20 -5.82
CA PRO A 106 20.57 21.71 -7.16
C PRO A 106 21.85 21.52 -8.00
N PRO A 107 21.75 21.38 -9.33
CA PRO A 107 22.92 21.18 -10.20
C PRO A 107 23.93 22.33 -10.04
N ALA A 108 25.22 21.99 -9.93
CA ALA A 108 26.32 22.92 -9.65
C ALA A 108 26.50 24.07 -10.68
N ASN A 109 25.80 24.04 -11.81
CA ASN A 109 26.00 24.95 -12.94
C ASN A 109 25.22 26.28 -12.83
N GLN A 110 24.52 26.55 -11.72
CA GLN A 110 23.73 27.79 -11.55
C GLN A 110 24.39 28.85 -10.66
N PHE A 111 25.53 28.56 -10.03
CA PHE A 111 26.22 29.50 -9.15
C PHE A 111 27.55 29.90 -9.78
N GLY A 112 27.61 31.14 -10.30
CA GLY A 112 28.83 31.75 -10.84
C GLY A 112 29.82 32.22 -9.77
N ASP A 113 29.62 31.84 -8.52
CA ASP A 113 30.46 32.22 -7.40
C ASP A 113 30.55 31.03 -6.43
N GLY A 114 31.75 30.71 -5.95
CA GLY A 114 32.13 29.45 -5.30
C GLY A 114 31.52 29.19 -3.90
N GLY A 115 30.25 29.53 -3.70
CA GLY A 115 29.48 29.22 -2.50
C GLY A 115 29.10 27.74 -2.42
N PRO A 116 28.93 27.19 -1.20
CA PRO A 116 28.45 25.83 -1.03
C PRO A 116 27.04 25.68 -1.62
N PRO A 117 26.71 24.52 -2.23
CA PRO A 117 25.42 24.31 -2.87
C PRO A 117 24.27 24.43 -1.86
N ASP A 118 23.27 25.24 -2.18
CA ASP A 118 22.08 25.42 -1.35
C ASP A 118 21.26 24.13 -1.26
N ILE A 119 21.42 23.39 -0.16
CA ILE A 119 20.69 22.16 0.11
C ILE A 119 19.27 22.51 0.57
N TYR A 120 18.25 21.96 -0.09
CA TYR A 120 16.85 22.23 0.25
C TYR A 120 16.03 20.94 0.36
N PRO A 121 14.94 20.91 1.15
CA PRO A 121 14.18 19.68 1.40
C PRO A 121 13.43 19.21 0.14
N ALA A 122 13.53 17.91 -0.14
CA ALA A 122 12.89 17.22 -1.26
C ALA A 122 11.36 17.18 -1.15
N PHE A 123 10.85 17.12 0.07
CA PHE A 123 9.42 17.03 0.39
C PHE A 123 9.04 18.12 1.39
N LYS A 124 7.85 18.71 1.23
CA LYS A 124 7.33 19.75 2.11
C LYS A 124 5.89 19.46 2.48
N HIS A 125 5.55 19.57 3.76
CA HIS A 125 4.15 19.48 4.21
C HIS A 125 3.49 20.85 4.15
N THR A 126 2.49 21.01 3.28
CA THR A 126 1.75 22.27 3.08
C THR A 126 0.25 22.07 3.27
N LEU A 127 -0.43 23.12 3.72
CA LEU A 127 -1.89 23.10 3.88
C LEU A 127 -2.53 23.75 2.66
N LYS A 128 -3.29 22.97 1.88
CA LYS A 128 -4.08 23.49 0.76
C LYS A 128 -5.52 23.73 1.18
N THR A 129 -6.11 24.78 0.62
CA THR A 129 -7.53 25.09 0.83
C THR A 129 -8.29 24.71 -0.43
N LEU A 130 -9.25 23.79 -0.30
CA LEU A 130 -10.24 23.59 -1.36
C LEU A 130 -11.28 24.70 -1.22
N SER A 131 -11.34 25.59 -2.22
CA SER A 131 -12.54 26.37 -2.47
C SER A 131 -13.57 25.41 -3.04
N ALA A 132 -14.46 24.91 -2.18
CA ALA A 132 -15.64 24.21 -2.63
C ALA A 132 -16.69 25.27 -2.93
N ASP A 133 -17.14 25.37 -4.18
CA ASP A 133 -18.34 26.14 -4.57
C ASP A 133 -19.64 25.44 -4.10
N GLY A 134 -19.57 24.67 -3.00
CA GLY A 134 -20.66 23.88 -2.43
C GLY A 134 -21.00 24.30 -0.99
N PRO A 135 -22.10 23.78 -0.42
CA PRO A 135 -22.66 24.23 0.86
C PRO A 135 -21.77 23.98 2.09
N ASN A 136 -20.73 23.15 1.93
CA ASN A 136 -19.73 22.92 2.96
C ASN A 136 -18.51 23.80 2.66
N GLY A 137 -18.33 24.85 3.45
CA GLY A 137 -17.33 25.91 3.24
C GLY A 137 -15.87 25.46 3.06
N ARG A 138 -14.96 26.44 3.00
CA ARG A 138 -13.52 26.21 2.75
C ARG A 138 -12.93 25.13 3.65
N ARG A 139 -12.58 23.98 3.07
CA ARG A 139 -11.92 22.86 3.77
C ARG A 139 -10.42 22.92 3.54
N ARG A 140 -9.65 23.01 4.63
CA ARG A 140 -8.18 22.87 4.60
C ARG A 140 -7.80 21.41 4.73
N TYR A 141 -6.78 20.98 3.98
CA TYR A 141 -6.22 19.64 4.05
C TYR A 141 -4.70 19.70 3.89
N GLY A 142 -3.99 18.78 4.56
CA GLY A 142 -2.54 18.66 4.45
C GLY A 142 -2.14 17.88 3.21
N VAL A 143 -1.12 18.36 2.52
CA VAL A 143 -0.52 17.75 1.32
C VAL A 143 0.98 17.70 1.52
N ILE A 144 1.58 16.58 1.12
CA ILE A 144 3.03 16.46 1.01
C ILE A 144 3.37 16.76 -0.44
N GLU A 145 4.00 17.90 -0.65
CA GLU A 145 4.49 18.32 -1.95
C GLU A 145 5.88 17.76 -2.17
N CYS A 146 6.11 17.27 -3.39
CA CYS A 146 7.38 16.76 -3.85
C CYS A 146 8.00 17.80 -4.79
N ASP A 147 9.32 17.98 -4.70
CA ASP A 147 10.02 18.89 -5.59
C ASP A 147 9.86 18.49 -7.08
N PRO A 148 9.66 19.44 -8.00
CA PRO A 148 9.49 19.14 -9.42
C PRO A 148 10.65 18.35 -10.04
N MET A 149 11.87 18.47 -9.52
CA MET A 149 13.01 17.69 -10.01
C MET A 149 12.82 16.19 -9.75
N ILE A 150 12.28 15.82 -8.59
CA ILE A 150 11.96 14.44 -8.25
C ILE A 150 10.77 13.96 -9.07
N GLN A 151 9.75 14.81 -9.25
CA GLN A 151 8.60 14.47 -10.09
C GLN A 151 9.03 14.08 -11.52
N LYS A 152 9.92 14.87 -12.14
CA LYS A 152 10.52 14.55 -13.45
C LYS A 152 11.38 13.29 -13.42
N GLY A 153 12.09 13.04 -12.33
CA GLY A 153 12.85 11.80 -12.14
C GLY A 153 11.95 10.57 -12.07
N LEU A 154 10.80 10.69 -11.40
CA LEU A 154 9.87 9.58 -11.16
C LEU A 154 9.32 8.99 -12.46
N GLU A 155 9.07 9.85 -13.46
CA GLU A 155 8.66 9.44 -14.83
C GLU A 155 9.61 8.39 -15.41
N LYS A 156 10.92 8.59 -15.26
CA LYS A 156 11.95 7.68 -15.80
C LYS A 156 12.15 6.44 -14.95
N THR A 157 11.84 6.52 -13.65
CA THR A 157 12.07 5.44 -12.71
C THR A 157 10.83 4.56 -12.47
N ALA A 158 9.71 4.79 -13.15
CA ALA A 158 8.48 4.01 -12.98
C ALA A 158 8.71 2.48 -13.05
N ARG A 159 9.65 2.05 -13.90
CA ARG A 159 10.08 0.64 -14.05
C ARG A 159 10.66 0.00 -12.79
N HIS A 160 11.15 0.82 -11.85
CA HIS A 160 11.78 0.36 -10.62
C HIS A 160 10.79 0.34 -9.44
N MET A 161 9.51 0.68 -9.66
CA MET A 161 8.50 0.59 -8.61
C MET A 161 8.19 -0.87 -8.29
N VAL A 162 8.29 -1.22 -7.01
CA VAL A 162 7.89 -2.55 -6.53
C VAL A 162 6.37 -2.60 -6.47
N ILE A 163 5.77 -3.36 -7.39
CA ILE A 163 4.33 -3.64 -7.40
C ILE A 163 4.09 -5.01 -6.77
N PRO A 164 3.49 -5.09 -5.57
CA PRO A 164 3.31 -6.38 -4.90
C PRO A 164 2.34 -7.31 -5.65
N TYR A 165 1.23 -6.76 -6.16
CA TYR A 165 0.15 -7.54 -6.77
C TYR A 165 0.31 -7.64 -8.29
N MET A 166 1.29 -8.42 -8.75
CA MET A 166 1.53 -8.76 -10.16
C MET A 166 0.85 -10.08 -10.56
N PRO A 167 0.50 -10.29 -11.85
CA PRO A 167 0.01 -11.59 -12.31
C PRO A 167 0.95 -12.75 -11.93
N MET A 168 0.38 -13.84 -11.42
CA MET A 168 1.17 -14.99 -10.99
C MET A 168 1.67 -15.81 -12.18
N LEU A 169 2.93 -16.25 -12.12
CA LEU A 169 3.53 -17.17 -13.10
C LEU A 169 3.13 -18.64 -12.85
N VAL A 170 2.55 -18.92 -11.69
CA VAL A 170 2.07 -20.24 -11.27
C VAL A 170 0.56 -20.17 -11.01
N PRO A 171 -0.16 -21.30 -11.08
CA PRO A 171 -1.59 -21.33 -10.76
C PRO A 171 -1.87 -20.73 -9.37
N PRO A 172 -2.94 -19.92 -9.24
CA PRO A 172 -3.31 -19.34 -7.95
C PRO A 172 -3.84 -20.41 -6.98
N ASN A 173 -3.82 -20.09 -5.70
CA ASN A 173 -4.49 -20.89 -4.68
C ASN A 173 -6.01 -20.84 -4.86
N SER A 174 -6.66 -22.00 -4.81
CA SER A 174 -8.12 -22.07 -4.85
C SER A 174 -8.76 -21.32 -3.67
N TRP A 175 -9.82 -20.57 -3.97
CA TRP A 175 -10.68 -19.94 -2.98
C TRP A 175 -11.36 -20.99 -2.11
N THR A 176 -11.17 -20.88 -0.80
CA THR A 176 -11.78 -21.76 0.21
C THR A 176 -12.48 -20.99 1.34
N GLY A 177 -12.39 -19.66 1.31
CA GLY A 177 -13.00 -18.76 2.27
C GLY A 177 -12.73 -17.29 1.92
N TYR A 178 -13.27 -16.38 2.73
CA TYR A 178 -13.22 -14.94 2.49
C TYR A 178 -11.80 -14.38 2.30
N ASP A 179 -10.83 -14.84 3.09
CA ASP A 179 -9.43 -14.39 3.12
C ASP A 179 -8.45 -15.49 2.71
N LYS A 180 -8.94 -16.48 1.94
CA LYS A 180 -8.17 -17.68 1.57
C LYS A 180 -8.37 -18.04 0.11
N GLY A 181 -7.39 -17.68 -0.71
CA GLY A 181 -7.34 -17.98 -2.15
C GLY A 181 -6.48 -16.95 -2.89
N ALA A 182 -6.45 -17.04 -4.21
CA ALA A 182 -5.66 -16.21 -5.12
C ALA A 182 -4.14 -16.32 -4.88
N TYR A 183 -3.52 -15.31 -4.27
CA TYR A 183 -2.06 -15.28 -4.13
C TYR A 183 -1.54 -16.30 -3.11
N LEU A 184 -0.29 -16.76 -3.30
CA LEU A 184 0.33 -17.73 -2.39
C LEU A 184 0.62 -17.14 -1.01
N PHE A 185 1.18 -15.93 -0.99
CA PHE A 185 1.65 -15.27 0.23
C PHE A 185 0.95 -13.94 0.51
N LEU A 186 0.46 -13.25 -0.53
CA LEU A 186 -0.19 -11.96 -0.37
C LEU A 186 -1.64 -12.14 0.10
N PRO A 187 -2.07 -11.36 1.10
CA PRO A 187 -3.43 -11.44 1.61
C PRO A 187 -4.42 -11.05 0.51
N SER A 188 -5.35 -11.95 0.22
CA SER A 188 -6.35 -11.77 -0.82
C SER A 188 -7.73 -11.96 -0.25
N TYR A 189 -8.66 -11.08 -0.62
CA TYR A 189 -10.04 -11.11 -0.13
C TYR A 189 -11.00 -11.31 -1.30
N VAL A 190 -12.00 -12.18 -1.11
CA VAL A 190 -13.01 -12.50 -2.13
C VAL A 190 -13.76 -11.26 -2.61
N MET A 191 -14.03 -10.32 -1.70
CA MET A 191 -14.77 -9.09 -1.98
C MET A 191 -13.92 -7.88 -1.63
N ARG A 192 -13.78 -6.95 -2.59
CA ARG A 192 -13.19 -5.62 -2.39
C ARG A 192 -14.23 -4.73 -1.71
N ILE A 193 -13.94 -4.26 -0.50
CA ILE A 193 -14.89 -3.51 0.34
C ILE A 193 -14.24 -2.20 0.80
N HIS A 194 -14.91 -1.09 0.55
CA HIS A 194 -14.47 0.25 0.97
C HIS A 194 -15.31 0.72 2.16
N GLY A 195 -14.75 0.67 3.38
CA GLY A 195 -15.37 1.22 4.60
C GLY A 195 -16.59 0.47 5.17
N ALA A 196 -17.27 -0.36 4.38
CA ALA A 196 -18.50 -1.05 4.80
C ALA A 196 -18.22 -2.34 5.59
N LYS A 197 -17.96 -2.21 6.90
CA LYS A 197 -17.72 -3.36 7.80
C LYS A 197 -18.85 -4.41 7.77
N GLN A 198 -20.10 -3.97 7.64
CA GLN A 198 -21.26 -4.87 7.62
C GLN A 198 -21.24 -5.83 6.43
N GLN A 199 -20.88 -5.35 5.22
CA GLN A 199 -20.75 -6.19 4.03
C GLN A 199 -19.70 -7.27 4.24
N ARG A 200 -18.54 -6.89 4.81
CA ARG A 200 -17.46 -7.84 5.13
C ARG A 200 -17.93 -8.90 6.11
N ASP A 201 -18.62 -8.47 7.17
CA ASP A 201 -19.09 -9.37 8.21
C ASP A 201 -20.22 -10.28 7.70
N ALA A 202 -21.02 -9.82 6.73
CA ALA A 202 -22.04 -10.64 6.06
C ALA A 202 -21.41 -11.77 5.25
N VAL A 203 -20.43 -11.47 4.39
CA VAL A 203 -19.72 -12.52 3.60
C VAL A 203 -18.99 -13.50 4.50
N LYS A 204 -18.38 -13.03 5.60
CA LYS A 204 -17.73 -13.91 6.58
C LYS A 204 -18.68 -14.83 7.35
N ARG A 205 -19.93 -14.41 7.55
CA ARG A 205 -20.96 -15.18 8.27
C ARG A 205 -21.75 -16.11 7.35
N ALA A 206 -21.75 -15.86 6.05
CA ALA A 206 -22.45 -16.69 5.09
C ALA A 206 -21.98 -18.16 5.17
N PRO A 207 -22.90 -19.14 5.12
CA PRO A 207 -22.54 -20.55 5.06
C PRO A 207 -21.65 -20.86 3.86
N LYS A 208 -20.62 -21.67 4.05
CA LYS A 208 -19.66 -22.02 2.98
C LYS A 208 -20.35 -22.61 1.75
N ASN A 209 -21.35 -23.47 1.98
CA ASN A 209 -22.11 -24.14 0.92
C ASN A 209 -22.81 -23.15 -0.03
N GLN A 210 -23.19 -21.96 0.46
CA GLN A 210 -23.78 -20.91 -0.38
C GLN A 210 -22.73 -20.15 -1.20
N LEU A 211 -21.48 -20.14 -0.73
CA LEU A 211 -20.36 -19.46 -1.39
C LEU A 211 -19.55 -20.38 -2.31
N ASP A 212 -19.72 -21.71 -2.21
CA ASP A 212 -18.98 -22.67 -3.02
C ASP A 212 -19.14 -22.41 -4.53
N PRO A 213 -20.34 -22.11 -5.08
CA PRO A 213 -20.47 -21.74 -6.50
C PRO A 213 -19.68 -20.49 -6.88
N VAL A 214 -19.60 -19.51 -5.97
CA VAL A 214 -18.80 -18.29 -6.17
C VAL A 214 -17.31 -18.62 -6.18
N PHE A 215 -16.85 -19.47 -5.25
CA PHE A 215 -15.46 -19.89 -5.21
C PHE A 215 -15.08 -20.71 -6.44
N GLU A 216 -15.93 -21.62 -6.90
CA GLU A 216 -15.71 -22.39 -8.12
C GLU A 216 -15.61 -21.49 -9.36
N ALA A 217 -16.51 -20.51 -9.49
CA ALA A 217 -16.44 -19.53 -10.57
C ALA A 217 -15.13 -18.72 -10.53
N LEU A 218 -14.74 -18.22 -9.35
CA LEU A 218 -13.49 -17.47 -9.19
C LEU A 218 -12.25 -18.34 -9.46
N ASN A 219 -12.27 -19.60 -9.05
CA ASN A 219 -11.19 -20.54 -9.32
C ASN A 219 -11.06 -20.84 -10.81
N THR A 220 -12.19 -21.00 -11.50
CA THR A 220 -12.24 -21.22 -12.96
C THR A 220 -11.66 -20.01 -13.71
N LEU A 221 -12.06 -18.80 -13.33
CA LEU A 221 -11.52 -17.56 -13.90
C LEU A 221 -10.01 -17.42 -13.63
N GLY A 222 -9.59 -17.66 -12.38
CA GLY A 222 -8.19 -17.54 -11.97
C GLY A 222 -7.25 -18.60 -12.57
N ALA A 223 -7.77 -19.77 -12.94
CA ALA A 223 -6.99 -20.84 -13.57
C ALA A 223 -6.70 -20.57 -15.06
N THR A 224 -7.37 -19.57 -15.66
CA THR A 224 -7.18 -19.23 -17.07
C THR A 224 -5.79 -18.64 -17.29
N LYS A 225 -5.01 -19.27 -18.16
CA LYS A 225 -3.63 -18.87 -18.47
C LYS A 225 -3.63 -17.76 -19.52
N TRP A 226 -2.91 -16.68 -19.23
CA TRP A 226 -2.75 -15.55 -20.15
C TRP A 226 -1.33 -15.53 -20.72
N ARG A 227 -1.20 -14.97 -21.93
CA ARG A 227 0.08 -14.67 -22.55
C ARG A 227 -0.02 -13.32 -23.24
N VAL A 228 1.04 -12.52 -23.12
CA VAL A 228 1.13 -11.24 -23.84
C VAL A 228 1.26 -11.51 -25.34
N ASN A 229 0.46 -10.80 -26.14
CA ASN A 229 0.57 -10.84 -27.58
C ASN A 229 1.75 -9.97 -28.05
N LYS A 230 2.84 -10.60 -28.47
CA LYS A 230 4.08 -9.91 -28.83
C LYS A 230 3.97 -9.04 -30.08
N SER A 231 3.15 -9.41 -31.06
CA SER A 231 3.01 -8.60 -32.29
C SER A 231 2.29 -7.30 -32.00
N VAL A 232 1.20 -7.35 -31.22
CA VAL A 232 0.48 -6.16 -30.77
C VAL A 232 1.35 -5.31 -29.86
N LEU A 233 2.06 -5.93 -28.91
CA LEU A 233 2.99 -5.21 -28.03
C LEU A 233 4.04 -4.44 -28.83
N SER A 234 4.67 -5.09 -29.83
CA SER A 234 5.67 -4.43 -30.68
C SER A 234 5.12 -3.22 -31.44
N VAL A 235 3.87 -3.27 -31.89
CA VAL A 235 3.23 -2.12 -32.57
C VAL A 235 2.96 -1.00 -31.58
N ILE A 236 2.45 -1.32 -30.39
CA ILE A 236 2.19 -0.33 -29.34
C ILE A 236 3.50 0.32 -28.89
N ASP A 237 4.56 -0.45 -28.69
CA ASP A 237 5.89 0.06 -28.32
C ASP A 237 6.43 1.03 -29.38
N GLN A 238 6.24 0.72 -30.67
CA GLN A 238 6.63 1.62 -31.76
C GLN A 238 5.81 2.92 -31.75
N ILE A 239 4.49 2.84 -31.60
CA ILE A 239 3.63 4.03 -31.52
C ILE A 239 4.03 4.89 -30.32
N TRP A 240 4.30 4.25 -29.18
CA TRP A 240 4.72 4.93 -27.96
C TRP A 240 6.11 5.57 -28.07
N ALA A 241 7.06 4.88 -28.70
CA ALA A 241 8.38 5.42 -29.00
C ALA A 241 8.30 6.63 -29.95
N ASN A 242 7.32 6.66 -30.86
CA ASN A 242 7.11 7.72 -31.85
C ASN A 242 6.28 8.93 -31.33
N GLY A 243 5.97 9.00 -30.03
CA GLY A 243 5.29 10.16 -29.43
C GLY A 243 3.83 9.93 -29.00
N GLY A 244 3.27 8.73 -29.21
CA GLY A 244 1.90 8.40 -28.81
C GLY A 244 0.84 8.97 -29.77
N ARG A 245 -0.27 9.49 -29.23
CA ARG A 245 -1.40 10.16 -29.94
C ARG A 245 -2.32 9.29 -30.80
N LEU A 246 -1.95 8.04 -31.07
CA LEU A 246 -2.71 7.12 -31.90
C LEU A 246 -3.29 5.98 -31.06
N ALA A 247 -4.43 5.42 -31.49
CA ALA A 247 -5.07 4.27 -30.85
C ALA A 247 -5.37 4.49 -29.34
N ASP A 248 -5.89 5.68 -29.01
CA ASP A 248 -6.22 6.11 -27.64
C ASP A 248 -5.00 6.25 -26.70
N LEU A 249 -3.78 6.22 -27.25
CA LEU A 249 -2.58 6.60 -26.49
C LEU A 249 -2.51 8.12 -26.37
N VAL A 250 -2.23 8.57 -25.15
CA VAL A 250 -2.00 9.98 -24.86
C VAL A 250 -0.76 10.50 -25.59
N ASP A 251 -0.75 11.81 -25.83
CA ASP A 251 0.44 12.53 -26.31
C ASP A 251 1.57 12.45 -25.28
N ARG A 252 2.81 12.21 -25.75
CA ARG A 252 4.00 12.28 -24.92
C ARG A 252 4.39 13.69 -24.54
N ASP A 253 3.94 14.70 -25.27
CA ASP A 253 4.27 16.10 -25.01
C ASP A 253 3.16 16.83 -24.25
N ASP A 254 3.57 17.79 -23.43
CA ASP A 254 2.67 18.73 -22.78
C ASP A 254 2.18 19.78 -23.79
N LEU A 255 0.94 20.24 -23.60
CA LEU A 255 0.47 21.41 -24.32
C LEU A 255 1.23 22.66 -23.86
N PRO A 256 1.60 23.56 -24.79
CA PRO A 256 2.25 24.81 -24.45
C PRO A 256 1.31 25.67 -23.60
N LEU A 257 1.87 26.33 -22.58
CA LEU A 257 1.12 27.30 -21.81
C LEU A 257 0.82 28.52 -22.70
N PRO A 258 -0.39 29.10 -22.61
CA PRO A 258 -0.73 30.29 -23.38
C PRO A 258 0.15 31.47 -22.92
N GLU A 259 0.63 32.25 -23.89
CA GLU A 259 1.46 33.44 -23.64
C GLU A 259 0.70 34.46 -22.79
N GLU A 260 1.45 35.12 -21.90
CA GLU A 260 0.90 36.17 -21.04
C GLU A 260 0.51 37.38 -21.91
N PRO A 261 -0.74 37.86 -21.84
CA PRO A 261 -1.16 39.02 -22.61
C PRO A 261 -0.45 40.28 -22.10
N ASP A 262 0.11 41.06 -23.01
CA ASP A 262 0.68 42.38 -22.72
C ASP A 262 -0.43 43.44 -22.65
N THR A 263 -1.36 43.26 -21.71
CA THR A 263 -2.50 44.16 -21.49
C THR A 263 -2.72 44.37 -20.00
N GLU A 264 -3.06 45.59 -19.58
CA GLU A 264 -3.48 45.90 -18.21
C GLU A 264 -4.96 45.56 -17.93
N ASP A 265 -5.73 45.09 -18.93
CA ASP A 265 -7.14 44.74 -18.75
C ASP A 265 -7.30 43.51 -17.84
N GLU A 266 -7.87 43.74 -16.66
CA GLU A 266 -8.16 42.71 -15.69
C GLU A 266 -9.03 41.57 -16.23
N ALA A 267 -9.92 41.85 -17.20
CA ALA A 267 -10.80 40.84 -17.78
C ALA A 267 -10.01 39.89 -18.70
N GLU A 268 -9.08 40.42 -19.50
CA GLU A 268 -8.17 39.63 -20.33
C GLU A 268 -7.20 38.81 -19.49
N ILE A 269 -6.60 39.41 -18.46
CA ILE A 269 -5.72 38.71 -17.51
C ILE A 269 -6.48 37.56 -16.82
N ARG A 270 -7.74 37.79 -16.41
CA ARG A 270 -8.58 36.73 -15.82
C ARG A 270 -8.86 35.61 -16.81
N LYS A 271 -9.23 35.92 -18.05
CA LYS A 271 -9.44 34.91 -19.11
C LYS A 271 -8.17 34.11 -19.37
N TRP A 272 -7.01 34.77 -19.45
CA TRP A 272 -5.71 34.12 -19.59
C TRP A 272 -5.41 33.18 -18.41
N LYS A 273 -5.59 33.62 -17.16
CA LYS A 273 -5.41 32.78 -15.97
C LYS A 273 -6.28 31.52 -16.00
N TRP A 274 -7.54 31.64 -16.47
CA TRP A 274 -8.41 30.48 -16.68
C TRP A 274 -7.90 29.54 -17.77
N LYS A 275 -7.44 30.08 -18.90
CA LYS A 275 -6.81 29.28 -19.98
C LYS A 275 -5.57 28.54 -19.46
N VAL A 276 -4.66 29.23 -18.77
CA VAL A 276 -3.47 28.63 -18.14
C VAL A 276 -3.87 27.50 -17.19
N LYS A 277 -4.88 27.73 -16.34
CA LYS A 277 -5.37 26.71 -15.40
C LYS A 277 -5.91 25.49 -16.12
N ASN A 278 -6.66 25.67 -17.19
CA ASN A 278 -7.21 24.57 -18.00
C ASN A 278 -6.09 23.77 -18.68
N VAL A 279 -5.12 24.45 -19.31
CA VAL A 279 -3.97 23.78 -19.94
C VAL A 279 -3.12 23.03 -18.91
N LYS A 280 -2.86 23.62 -17.74
CA LYS A 280 -2.16 22.92 -16.63
C LYS A 280 -2.93 21.69 -16.15
N LYS A 281 -4.25 21.78 -16.05
CA LYS A 281 -5.10 20.64 -15.69
C LYS A 281 -4.96 19.52 -16.72
N GLU A 282 -5.06 19.86 -18.01
CA GLU A 282 -4.93 18.89 -19.10
C GLU A 282 -3.55 18.25 -19.12
N ASN A 283 -2.47 19.02 -18.97
CA ASN A 283 -1.10 18.47 -18.90
C ASN A 283 -0.91 17.52 -17.72
N ASN A 284 -1.54 17.80 -16.57
CA ASN A 284 -1.51 16.90 -15.42
C ASN A 284 -2.30 15.60 -15.69
N GLU A 285 -3.45 15.68 -16.35
CA GLU A 285 -4.24 14.51 -16.76
C GLU A 285 -3.44 13.66 -17.76
N ARG A 286 -2.81 14.30 -18.76
CA ARG A 286 -1.93 13.63 -19.72
C ARG A 286 -0.74 12.97 -19.04
N HIS A 287 -0.05 13.67 -18.14
CA HIS A 287 1.05 13.13 -17.35
C HIS A 287 0.63 11.88 -16.54
N SER A 288 -0.55 11.91 -15.90
CA SER A 288 -1.07 10.74 -15.19
C SER A 288 -1.29 9.54 -16.11
N GLN A 289 -1.82 9.77 -17.32
CA GLN A 289 -2.03 8.71 -18.31
C GLN A 289 -0.70 8.17 -18.86
N ARG A 290 0.28 9.06 -19.12
CA ARG A 290 1.64 8.65 -19.55
C ARG A 290 2.28 7.72 -18.52
N CYS A 291 2.23 8.07 -17.24
CA CYS A 291 2.75 7.24 -16.17
C CYS A 291 2.06 5.86 -16.10
N ASP A 292 0.74 5.80 -16.27
CA ASP A 292 -0.02 4.55 -16.28
C ASP A 292 0.34 3.65 -17.48
N ILE A 293 0.54 4.25 -18.66
CA ILE A 293 0.98 3.54 -19.87
C ILE A 293 2.40 2.98 -19.69
N GLU A 294 3.35 3.80 -19.23
CA GLU A 294 4.73 3.37 -18.97
C GLU A 294 4.78 2.21 -17.97
N LEU A 295 3.92 2.22 -16.94
CA LEU A 295 3.85 1.14 -15.97
C LEU A 295 3.28 -0.16 -16.54
N LYS A 296 2.38 -0.07 -17.52
CA LYS A 296 1.75 -1.23 -18.17
C LYS A 296 2.61 -1.85 -19.28
N LEU A 297 3.44 -1.03 -19.94
CA LEU A 297 4.35 -1.47 -20.99
C LEU A 297 5.69 -1.98 -20.44
N ALA A 298 6.09 -1.56 -19.24
CA ALA A 298 7.29 -2.05 -18.53
C ALA A 298 7.18 -3.54 -18.16
#